data_AF-A0A0L7RI68-F1
#
_entry.id   AF-A0A0L7RI68-F1
#
_cell.length_a   1.000
_cell.length_b   1.000
_cell.length_c   1.000
_cell.angle_alpha   90.00
_cell.angle_beta   90.00
_cell.angle_gamma   90.00
#
_symmetry.space_group_name_H-M   'P 1'
#
loop_
_entity.id
_entity.type
_entity.pdbx_description
1 polymer ?
#
loop_
_entity_poly.entity_id
_entity_poly.type
_entity_poly.pdbx_seq_one_letter_code
_entity_poly.pdbx_strand_id
1 'polypeptide(L)' 'MEEQNLTAEQKKFLNECENEFKDRYTEKDSEFIKTKNMKKKDPPILDPWYSRNTRNDHRRDRRYSDKRYRHRYHGPYK' A
#
# COMPACT_ATOMS: atom_id res chain seq x y z
N MET A 1 -34.20 32.02 -3.14
CA MET A 1 -32.87 32.00 -2.50
C MET A 1 -32.97 32.97 -1.34
N GLU A 2 -32.74 32.50 -0.13
CA GLU A 2 -32.76 33.36 1.06
C GLU A 2 -31.60 34.35 0.97
N GLU A 3 -31.87 35.57 0.52
CA GLU A 3 -31.04 36.71 0.86
C GLU A 3 -31.29 37.02 2.34
N GLN A 4 -30.71 36.20 3.22
CA GLN A 4 -30.56 36.60 4.60
C GLN A 4 -29.74 37.88 4.62
N ASN A 5 -30.12 38.85 5.47
CA ASN A 5 -29.48 40.16 5.56
C ASN A 5 -27.99 40.03 5.93
N LEU A 6 -27.14 39.81 4.93
CA LEU A 6 -25.70 39.73 5.09
C LEU A 6 -25.19 41.11 5.53
N THR A 7 -24.38 41.13 6.57
CA THR A 7 -23.69 42.35 6.97
C THR A 7 -22.75 42.81 5.86
N ALA A 8 -22.43 44.10 5.83
CA ALA A 8 -21.55 44.67 4.81
C ALA A 8 -20.19 43.95 4.76
N GLU A 9 -19.69 43.50 5.92
CA GLU A 9 -18.46 42.73 6.03
C GLU A 9 -18.57 41.34 5.38
N GLN A 10 -19.68 40.62 5.61
CA GLN A 10 -19.91 39.32 5.00
C GLN A 10 -20.02 39.41 3.48
N LYS A 11 -20.69 40.45 2.96
CA LYS A 11 -20.77 40.70 1.51
C LYS A 11 -19.39 40.99 0.91
N LYS A 12 -18.57 41.76 1.62
CA LYS A 12 -17.20 42.05 1.17
C LYS A 12 -16.34 40.77 1.14
N PHE A 13 -16.42 39.96 2.18
CA PHE A 13 -15.74 38.67 2.25
C PHE A 13 -16.16 37.73 1.12
N LEU A 14 -17.47 37.62 0.84
CA LEU A 14 -17.96 36.81 -0.27
C LEU A 14 -17.44 37.32 -1.61
N ASN A 15 -17.46 38.63 -1.86
CA ASN A 15 -16.89 39.20 -3.07
C ASN A 15 -15.38 38.92 -3.21
N GLU A 16 -14.63 38.97 -2.10
CA GLU A 16 -13.20 38.62 -2.11
C GLU A 16 -13.01 37.14 -2.47
N CYS A 17 -13.77 36.23 -1.85
CA CYS A 17 -13.73 34.80 -2.17
C CYS A 17 -14.19 34.49 -3.61
N GLU A 18 -15.24 35.13 -4.10
CA GLU A 18 -15.74 34.95 -5.46
C GLU A 18 -14.71 35.38 -6.50
N ASN A 19 -13.97 36.45 -6.24
CA ASN A 19 -12.90 36.90 -7.11
C ASN A 19 -11.67 35.98 -7.04
N GLU A 20 -11.26 35.56 -5.83
CA GLU A 20 -10.11 34.68 -5.63
C GLU A 20 -10.32 33.29 -6.26
N PHE A 21 -11.50 32.72 -6.09
CA PHE A 21 -11.82 31.36 -6.56
C PHE A 21 -12.63 31.35 -7.85
N LYS A 22 -12.70 32.46 -8.58
CA LYS A 22 -13.49 32.59 -9.81
C LYS A 22 -13.15 31.53 -10.87
N ASP A 23 -11.86 31.24 -10.99
CA ASP A 23 -11.36 30.30 -11.99
C ASP A 23 -11.30 28.86 -11.46
N ARG A 24 -11.65 28.61 -10.19
CA ARG A 24 -11.59 27.27 -9.57
C ARG A 24 -12.46 26.27 -10.32
N TYR A 25 -11.93 25.07 -10.56
CA TYR A 25 -12.60 24.01 -11.35
C TYR A 25 -12.92 24.37 -12.81
N THR A 26 -12.37 25.46 -13.34
CA THR A 26 -12.48 25.81 -14.75
C THR A 26 -11.25 25.32 -15.53
N GLU A 27 -11.23 25.56 -16.84
CA GLU A 27 -10.07 25.23 -17.68
C GLU A 27 -8.83 26.07 -17.37
N LYS A 28 -9.01 27.22 -16.70
CA LYS A 28 -7.91 28.09 -16.25
C LYS A 28 -7.27 27.61 -14.95
N ASP A 29 -7.96 26.75 -14.19
CA ASP A 29 -7.42 26.15 -12.97
C ASP A 29 -6.43 25.03 -13.33
N SER A 30 -5.14 25.38 -13.22
CA SER A 30 -4.06 24.46 -13.56
C SER A 30 -4.03 23.21 -12.68
N GLU A 31 -4.49 23.30 -11.42
CA GLU A 31 -4.52 22.15 -10.50
C GLU A 31 -5.67 21.21 -10.84
N PHE A 32 -6.83 21.78 -11.15
CA PHE A 32 -7.97 21.03 -11.63
C PHE A 32 -7.66 20.31 -12.95
N ILE A 33 -7.07 21.00 -13.93
CA ILE A 33 -6.72 20.40 -15.22
C ILE A 33 -5.69 19.29 -15.07
N LYS A 34 -4.67 19.46 -14.21
CA LYS A 34 -3.72 18.40 -13.87
C LYS A 34 -4.47 17.16 -13.35
N THR A 35 -5.36 17.35 -12.38
CA THR A 35 -6.12 16.25 -11.76
C THR A 35 -7.11 15.60 -12.73
N LYS A 36 -7.81 16.40 -13.54
CA LYS A 36 -8.76 15.95 -14.56
C LYS A 36 -8.09 15.10 -15.63
N ASN A 37 -6.86 15.46 -16.02
CA ASN A 37 -6.10 14.75 -17.05
C ASN A 37 -5.26 13.60 -16.49
N MET A 38 -5.17 13.44 -15.17
CA MET A 38 -4.43 12.31 -14.59
C MET A 38 -5.08 10.99 -14.99
N LYS A 39 -4.25 10.06 -15.46
CA LYS A 39 -4.67 8.68 -15.70
C LYS A 39 -5.20 8.08 -14.39
N LYS A 40 -6.29 7.30 -14.48
CA LYS A 40 -6.82 6.54 -13.34
C LYS A 40 -5.70 5.68 -12.77
N LYS A 41 -5.44 5.84 -11.48
CA LYS A 41 -4.44 5.02 -10.77
C LYS A 41 -5.04 3.65 -10.54
N ASP A 42 -4.28 2.62 -10.89
CA ASP A 42 -4.63 1.26 -10.54
C ASP A 42 -4.59 1.10 -9.02
N PRO A 43 -5.49 0.31 -8.43
CA PRO A 43 -5.45 0.03 -7.00
C PRO A 43 -4.12 -0.65 -6.65
N PRO A 44 -3.60 -0.46 -5.43
CA PRO A 44 -2.40 -1.15 -5.00
C PRO A 44 -2.64 -2.66 -5.00
N ILE A 45 -1.81 -3.39 -5.74
CA ILE A 45 -1.82 -4.86 -5.76
C ILE A 45 -0.71 -5.34 -4.83
N LEU A 46 -1.08 -6.19 -3.87
CA LEU A 46 -0.16 -6.80 -2.92
C LEU A 46 -0.18 -8.32 -3.13
N ASP A 47 0.87 -8.87 -3.73
CA ASP A 47 1.03 -10.30 -3.96
C ASP A 47 2.49 -10.74 -3.73
N PRO A 48 2.77 -11.66 -2.79
CA PRO A 48 1.83 -12.32 -1.87
C PRO A 48 1.29 -11.40 -0.79
N TRP A 49 -0.02 -11.49 -0.51
CA TRP A 49 -0.68 -10.77 0.59
C TRP A 49 -0.17 -11.18 1.98
N TYR A 50 0.39 -12.39 2.10
CA TYR A 50 0.90 -12.92 3.36
C TYR A 50 2.42 -12.84 3.43
N SER A 51 2.94 -12.70 4.66
CA SER A 51 4.38 -12.83 4.91
C SER A 51 4.82 -14.23 4.50
N ARG A 52 5.60 -14.33 3.43
CA ARG A 52 6.21 -15.59 3.02
C ARG A 52 7.22 -15.95 4.11
N ASN A 53 6.81 -16.81 5.03
CA ASN A 53 7.65 -17.31 6.11
C ASN A 53 8.78 -18.11 5.45
N THR A 54 9.91 -17.47 5.16
CA THR A 54 11.18 -18.11 4.76
C THR A 54 11.78 -18.82 5.96
N ARG A 55 10.99 -19.68 6.61
CA ARG A 55 11.45 -20.64 7.61
C ARG A 55 11.57 -21.97 6.93
N ASN A 56 12.76 -22.25 6.41
CA ASN A 56 13.39 -23.57 6.43
C ASN A 56 14.75 -23.53 5.74
N ASP A 57 15.72 -22.82 6.34
CA ASP A 57 17.11 -23.23 6.20
C ASP A 57 17.86 -23.23 7.53
N HIS A 58 17.19 -23.77 8.56
CA HIS A 58 17.88 -24.32 9.73
C HIS A 58 18.29 -25.77 9.44
N ARG A 59 18.94 -26.03 8.29
CA ARG A 59 19.66 -27.28 8.04
C ARG A 59 21.05 -27.29 8.72
N ARG A 60 21.13 -26.70 9.92
CA ARG A 60 22.16 -27.03 10.89
C ARG A 60 21.52 -27.98 11.89
N ASP A 61 22.23 -29.05 12.22
CA ASP A 61 21.85 -30.10 13.17
C ASP A 61 20.93 -31.23 12.68
N ARG A 62 21.54 -32.18 11.97
CA ARG A 62 21.34 -33.62 12.25
C ARG A 62 22.40 -34.55 11.63
N ARG A 63 23.68 -34.12 11.56
CA ARG A 63 24.82 -34.99 11.20
C ARG A 63 25.60 -35.51 12.42
N TYR A 64 24.93 -35.71 13.54
CA TYR A 64 25.54 -36.27 14.75
C TYR A 64 24.52 -37.16 15.47
N SER A 65 24.27 -38.36 14.95
CA SER A 65 23.72 -39.52 15.69
C SER A 65 23.16 -40.54 14.70
N ASP A 66 24.01 -41.31 14.02
CA ASP A 66 23.68 -42.69 13.63
C ASP A 66 24.96 -43.47 13.28
N LYS A 67 25.76 -43.76 14.32
CA LYS A 67 26.84 -44.77 14.25
C LYS A 67 26.69 -45.75 15.40
N ARG A 68 25.48 -46.26 15.60
CA ARG A 68 25.26 -47.40 16.47
C ARG A 68 24.28 -48.36 15.81
N TYR A 69 24.80 -49.56 15.53
CA TYR A 69 24.02 -50.80 15.50
C TYR A 69 22.99 -50.97 14.39
N ARG A 70 23.42 -51.50 13.23
CA ARG A 70 22.66 -52.54 12.50
C ARG A 70 23.58 -53.51 11.76
N HIS A 71 23.78 -54.66 12.40
CA HIS A 71 23.83 -56.00 11.82
C HIS A 71 24.18 -56.13 10.32
N ARG A 72 25.38 -56.64 10.03
CA ARG A 72 25.57 -57.55 8.88
C ARG A 72 26.04 -58.89 9.41
N TYR A 73 25.08 -59.80 9.52
CA TYR A 73 25.29 -61.24 9.72
C TYR A 73 26.12 -61.82 8.57
N HIS A 74 27.25 -62.47 8.89
CA HIS A 74 27.70 -63.66 8.16
C HIS A 74 28.70 -64.45 9.03
N GLY A 75 28.28 -65.61 9.55
CA GLY A 75 29.20 -66.65 10.02
C GLY A 75 29.96 -67.28 8.85
N PRO A 76 30.86 -68.25 9.08
CA PRO A 76 30.42 -69.53 9.63
C PRO A 76 31.39 -70.20 10.63
N TYR A 77 30.87 -71.28 11.21
CA TYR A 77 31.50 -72.24 12.10
C TYR A 77 32.58 -73.10 11.41
N LYS A 78 33.76 -73.22 12.02
CA LYS A 78 34.42 -74.44 12.56
C LYS A 78 35.91 -74.16 12.78
#